data_AF-A0A7C5EJM0-F1
#
_entry.id   AF-A0A7C5EJM0-F1
#
_cell.length_a   1.000
_cell.length_b   1.000
_cell.length_c   1.000
_cell.angle_alpha   90.00
_cell.angle_beta   90.00
_cell.angle_gamma   90.00
#
_symmetry.space_group_name_H-M   'P 1'
#
loop_
_entity.id
_entity.type
_entity.pdbx_description
1 polymer ?
#
loop_
_entity_poly.entity_id
_entity_poly.type
_entity_poly.pdbx_seq_one_letter_code
_entity_poly.pdbx_strand_id
1 'polypeptide(L)' 'MSSNKPPSRDPDGAMMYVACSRCRKIIDVKPGNLGSISHTYCDECFKIVMREAEEFRKSRKKDS' A
#
# COMPACT_ATOMS: atom_id res chain seq x y z
N MET A 1 -2.27 -21.03 35.31
CA MET A 1 -2.98 -19.76 35.08
C MET A 1 -2.49 -19.18 33.76
N SER A 2 -3.39 -19.07 32.78
CA SER A 2 -3.10 -18.47 31.47
C SER A 2 -2.70 -17.01 31.59
N SER A 3 -1.74 -16.58 30.78
CA SER A 3 -1.58 -15.16 30.44
C SER A 3 -1.19 -15.04 28.96
N ASN A 4 -2.14 -15.41 28.10
CA ASN A 4 -2.19 -14.96 26.71
C ASN A 4 -2.67 -13.50 26.73
N LYS A 5 -1.75 -12.56 26.89
CA LYS A 5 -2.02 -11.14 26.64
C LYS A 5 -1.15 -10.71 25.47
N PRO A 6 -1.67 -10.61 24.23
CA PRO A 6 -0.91 -9.92 23.19
C PRO A 6 -0.67 -8.49 23.69
N PRO A 7 0.53 -7.93 23.51
CA PRO A 7 0.80 -6.55 23.87
C PRO A 7 -0.23 -5.67 23.18
N SER A 8 -0.84 -4.84 24.02
CA SER A 8 -1.77 -3.75 23.72
C SER A 8 -1.37 -3.04 22.42
N ARG A 9 -2.31 -2.95 21.47
CA ARG A 9 -2.26 -2.01 20.34
C ARG A 9 -1.81 -0.66 20.87
N ASP A 10 -0.59 -0.24 20.54
CA ASP A 10 -0.12 1.12 20.74
C ASP A 10 -1.17 2.09 20.17
N PRO A 11 -1.80 2.94 21.01
CA PRO A 11 -2.80 3.90 20.59
C PRO A 11 -2.15 5.23 20.20
N ASP A 12 -0.95 5.20 19.64
CA ASP A 12 -0.24 6.40 19.22
C ASP A 12 0.02 6.28 17.73
N GLY A 13 -0.82 6.95 16.93
CA GLY A 13 -0.39 8.08 16.10
C GLY A 13 0.90 7.99 15.26
N ALA A 14 1.60 6.87 15.21
CA ALA A 14 2.89 6.73 14.60
C ALA A 14 2.75 7.03 13.12
N MET A 15 3.26 8.20 12.71
CA MET A 15 3.53 8.49 11.31
C MET A 15 4.41 7.36 10.80
N MET A 16 3.84 6.50 9.97
CA MET A 16 4.60 5.46 9.31
C MET A 16 5.20 6.09 8.07
N TYR A 17 6.51 5.96 7.90
CA TYR A 17 7.17 6.35 6.66
C TYR A 17 7.38 5.08 5.84
N VAL A 18 6.78 5.03 4.65
CA VAL A 18 6.98 3.92 3.72
C VAL A 18 7.67 4.40 2.47
N ALA A 19 8.63 3.63 1.97
CA ALA A 19 9.31 3.97 0.72
C ALA A 19 8.52 3.40 -0.46
N CYS A 20 8.37 4.19 -1.52
CA CYS A 20 7.76 3.74 -2.76
C CYS A 20 8.57 2.60 -3.37
N SER A 21 7.97 1.44 -3.64
CA SER A 21 8.69 0.30 -4.22
C SER A 21 9.24 0.55 -5.63
N ARG A 22 8.69 1.53 -6.37
CA ARG A 22 9.12 1.86 -7.74
C ARG A 22 10.15 2.99 -7.77
N CYS A 23 9.88 4.12 -7.10
CA CYS A 23 10.73 5.31 -7.17
C CYS A 23 11.48 5.63 -5.86
N ARG A 24 11.33 4.82 -4.81
CA ARG A 24 11.94 4.99 -3.48
C ARG A 24 11.57 6.28 -2.73
N LYS A 25 10.64 7.09 -3.26
CA LYS A 25 10.12 8.29 -2.58
C LYS A 25 9.49 7.90 -1.23
N ILE A 26 9.81 8.62 -0.17
CA ILE A 26 9.20 8.42 1.15
C ILE A 26 7.77 8.97 1.13
N ILE A 27 6.83 8.18 1.63
CA ILE A 27 5.41 8.49 1.71
C ILE A 27 5.05 8.51 3.19
N ASP A 28 4.45 9.62 3.62
CA ASP A 28 3.92 9.79 4.96
C ASP A 28 2.56 9.11 5.04
N VAL A 29 2.46 8.04 5.83
CA VAL A 29 1.20 7.33 6.06
C VAL A 29 0.66 7.72 7.43
N LYS A 30 -0.46 8.44 7.42
CA LYS A 30 -1.21 8.67 8.65
C LYS A 30 -1.83 7.35 9.13
N PRO A 31 -1.72 7.01 10.43
CA PRO A 31 -2.38 5.85 10.99
C PRO A 31 -3.90 6.01 10.82
N GLY A 32 -4.55 4.98 10.27
CA GLY A 32 -5.96 5.02 9.86
C GLY A 32 -6.18 5.13 8.36
N ASN A 33 -5.16 5.55 7.59
CA ASN A 33 -5.20 5.58 6.12
C ASN A 33 -4.29 4.51 5.47
N LEU A 34 -3.89 3.50 6.24
CA LEU A 34 -3.07 2.37 5.78
C LEU A 34 -3.71 1.61 4.61
N GLY A 35 -5.05 1.58 4.55
CA GLY A 35 -5.79 0.99 3.42
C GLY A 35 -5.65 1.77 2.10
N SER A 36 -5.25 3.05 2.17
CA SER A 36 -5.09 3.90 0.97
C SER A 36 -3.72 3.75 0.33
N ILE A 37 -2.71 3.24 1.07
CA ILE A 37 -1.43 2.88 0.46
C ILE A 37 -1.54 1.49 -0.14
N SER A 38 -1.93 1.48 -1.40
CA SER A 38 -1.92 0.29 -2.23
C SER A 38 -0.47 -0.16 -2.43
N HIS A 39 -0.04 -1.17 -1.67
CA HIS A 39 1.21 -1.90 -1.91
C HIS A 39 2.46 -1.02 -1.98
N THR A 40 2.61 -0.09 -1.03
CA THR A 40 3.81 0.75 -0.91
C THR A 40 4.18 1.52 -2.18
N TYR A 41 3.20 1.95 -2.98
CA TYR A 41 3.43 2.88 -4.10
C TYR A 41 2.98 4.30 -3.75
N CYS A 42 3.70 5.31 -4.26
CA CYS A 42 3.19 6.68 -4.23
C CYS A 42 2.08 6.85 -5.28
N ASP A 43 1.21 7.84 -5.12
CA ASP A 43 0.09 8.13 -6.05
C ASP A 43 0.50 8.13 -7.52
N GLU A 44 1.66 8.72 -7.84
CA GLU A 44 2.17 8.81 -9.21
C GLU A 44 2.50 7.42 -9.75
N CYS A 45 3.25 6.62 -8.98
CA CYS A 45 3.63 5.27 -9.38
C CYS A 45 2.43 4.32 -9.39
N PHE A 46 1.49 4.49 -8.47
CA PHE A 46 0.26 3.70 -8.41
C PHE A 46 -0.58 3.89 -9.68
N LYS A 47 -0.77 5.15 -10.13
CA LYS A 47 -1.49 5.44 -11.38
C LYS A 47 -0.85 4.78 -12.60
N ILE A 48 0.48 4.74 -12.66
CA ILE A 48 1.21 4.08 -13.75
C ILE A 48 0.96 2.57 -13.73
N VAL A 49 1.16 1.93 -12.56
CA VAL A 49 0.94 0.50 -12.40
C VAL A 49 -0.51 0.10 -12.72
N MET A 50 -1.48 0.90 -12.28
CA MET A 50 -2.89 0.66 -12.58
C MET A 50 -3.21 0.77 -14.07
N ARG A 51 -2.61 1.74 -14.78
CA ARG A 51 -2.73 1.86 -16.23
C ARG A 51 -2.10 0.67 -16.94
N GLU A 52 -0.89 0.27 -16.56
CA GLU A 52 -0.20 -0.91 -17.11
C GLU A 52 -1.05 -2.18 -16.91
N ALA A 53 -1.63 -2.36 -15.72
CA ALA A 53 -2.50 -3.49 -15.41
C ALA A 53 -3.80 -3.50 -16.23
N GLU A 54 -4.40 -2.33 -16.48
CA GLU A 54 -5.59 -2.22 -17.31
C GLU A 54 -5.29 -2.58 -18.78
N GLU A 55 -4.19 -2.07 -19.33
CA GLU A 55 -3.76 -2.38 -20.69
C GLU A 55 -3.45 -3.88 -20.84
N PHE A 56 -2.82 -4.49 -19.84
CA PHE A 56 -2.57 -5.93 -19.81
C PHE A 56 -3.87 -6.76 -19.75
N ARG A 57 -4.91 -6.27 -19.06
CA ARG A 57 -6.23 -6.91 -19.05
C ARG A 57 -6.94 -6.80 -20.41
N LYS A 58 -6.81 -5.66 -21.09
CA LYS A 58 -7.40 -5.46 -22.44
C LYS A 58 -6.72 -6.34 -23.48
N SER A 59 -5.39 -6.47 -23.45
CA SER A 59 -4.66 -7.33 -24.39
C SER A 59 -5.05 -8.81 -24.23
N ARG A 60 -5.22 -9.28 -22.98
CA ARG A 60 -5.69 -10.66 -22.69
C ARG A 60 -7.10 -10.96 -23.18
N LYS A 61 -8.00 -9.96 -23.26
CA LYS A 61 -9.38 -10.14 -23.77
C LYS A 61 -9.48 -10.17 -25.30
N LYS A 62 -8.45 -9.74 -26.03
CA LYS A 62 -8.47 -9.73 -27.49
C LYS A 62 -8.06 -11.08 -28.10
N ASP A 63 -7.60 -12.00 -27.25
CA ASP A 63 -7.10 -13.33 -27.60
C ASP A 63 -8.00 -14.47 -27.06
N SER A 64 -9.19 -14.14 -26.53
CA SER A 64 -10.24 -15.10 -26.11
C SER A 64 -11.54 -14.82 -26.85
#